data_AF-A0A839RZ77-F1
#
_entry.id   AF-A0A839RZ77-F1
#
_cell.length_a   1.000
_cell.length_b   1.000
_cell.length_c   1.000
_cell.angle_alpha   90.00
_cell.angle_beta   90.00
_cell.angle_gamma   90.00
#
_symmetry.space_group_name_H-M   'P 1'
#
loop_
_entity.id
_entity.type
_entity.pdbx_description
1 polymer ?
#
loop_
_entity_poly.entity_id
_entity_poly.type
_entity_poly.pdbx_seq_one_letter_code
_entity_poly.pdbx_strand_id
1 'polypeptide(L)'
;MGFEAKITEIASSGDAAGDVAEAVRNVDPASALPGGNAGMPGSEATAKLARVKESWKGKGARTAGALEQYAQNLATAAEQYRSSDAVAEEDLTPRTGHSGGQEPI
;
A
#
# COMPACT_ATOMS: atom_id res chain seq x y z
N MET A 1 17.50 -4.49 -24.74
CA MET A 1 16.45 -3.51 -24.41
C MET A 1 16.84 -2.83 -23.11
N GLY A 2 16.87 -1.49 -23.07
CA GLY A 2 17.53 -0.74 -21.99
C GLY A 2 16.80 -0.78 -20.64
N PHE A 3 15.49 -1.08 -20.63
CA PHE A 3 14.63 -0.92 -19.45
C PHE A 3 14.16 -2.22 -18.81
N GLU A 4 14.53 -3.39 -19.35
CA GLU A 4 14.00 -4.69 -18.94
C GLU A 4 14.16 -4.97 -17.42
N ALA A 5 15.30 -4.59 -16.85
CA ALA A 5 15.55 -4.73 -15.42
C ALA A 5 14.58 -3.89 -14.57
N LYS A 6 14.31 -2.64 -14.96
CA LYS A 6 13.36 -1.76 -14.26
C LYS A 6 11.92 -2.25 -14.40
N ILE A 7 11.54 -2.71 -15.60
CA ILE A 7 10.23 -3.30 -15.86
C ILE A 7 10.02 -4.55 -14.98
N THR A 8 11.05 -5.39 -14.86
CA THR A 8 11.02 -6.58 -13.99
C THR A 8 10.86 -6.19 -12.52
N GLU A 9 11.56 -5.15 -12.06
CA GLU A 9 11.42 -4.63 -10.69
C GLU A 9 10.01 -4.08 -10.41
N ILE A 10 9.42 -3.37 -11.37
CA ILE A 10 8.03 -2.88 -11.30
C ILE A 10 7.06 -4.05 -11.17
N ALA A 11 7.22 -5.09 -11.99
CA ALA A 11 6.38 -6.28 -11.94
C ALA A 11 6.52 -7.00 -10.59
N SER A 12 7.76 -7.23 -10.13
CA SER A 12 8.03 -7.86 -8.84
C SER A 12 7.47 -7.06 -7.66
N SER A 13 7.44 -5.73 -7.75
CA SER A 13 6.83 -4.87 -6.73
C SER A 13 5.31 -5.02 -6.72
N GLY A 14 4.69 -5.23 -7.89
CA GLY A 14 3.28 -5.54 -8.01
C GLY A 14 2.93 -6.88 -7.35
N ASP A 15 3.71 -7.92 -7.60
CA ASP A 15 3.54 -9.23 -6.97
C ASP A 15 3.64 -9.14 -5.45
N ALA A 16 4.69 -8.48 -4.95
CA ALA A 16 4.87 -8.27 -3.51
C ALA A 16 3.70 -7.48 -2.88
N ALA A 17 3.16 -6.48 -3.58
CA ALA A 17 1.98 -5.76 -3.10
C ALA A 17 0.73 -6.67 -3.05
N GLY A 18 0.57 -7.57 -4.02
CA GLY A 18 -0.47 -8.60 -4.03
C GLY A 18 -0.38 -9.55 -2.84
N ASP A 19 0.83 -10.07 -2.55
CA ASP A 19 1.07 -10.97 -1.42
C ASP A 19 0.74 -10.29 -0.08
N VAL A 20 1.13 -9.03 0.09
CA VAL A 20 0.80 -8.25 1.30
C VAL A 20 -0.70 -7.99 1.38
N ALA A 21 -1.37 -7.73 0.25
CA ALA A 21 -2.82 -7.55 0.23
C ALA A 21 -3.55 -8.80 0.73
N GLU A 22 -3.14 -9.99 0.26
CA GLU A 22 -3.70 -11.26 0.71
C GLU A 22 -3.49 -11.47 2.22
N ALA A 23 -2.28 -11.21 2.71
CA ALA A 23 -1.96 -11.33 4.13
C ALA A 23 -2.79 -10.39 5.01
N VAL A 24 -3.03 -9.15 4.58
CA VAL A 24 -3.72 -8.12 5.37
C VAL A 24 -5.25 -8.20 5.25
N ARG A 25 -5.78 -8.79 4.18
CA ARG A 25 -7.23 -8.90 3.91
C ARG A 25 -8.00 -9.53 5.07
N ASN A 26 -7.42 -10.54 5.71
CA ASN A 26 -8.05 -11.29 6.79
C ASN A 26 -7.75 -10.72 8.19
N VAL A 27 -6.96 -9.65 8.28
CA VAL A 27 -6.66 -9.00 9.56
C VAL A 27 -7.87 -8.16 9.99
N ASP A 28 -8.53 -8.58 11.06
CA ASP A 28 -9.59 -7.82 11.72
C ASP A 28 -9.09 -7.23 13.06
N PRO A 29 -8.48 -6.03 13.04
CA PRO A 29 -7.96 -5.41 14.26
C PRO A 29 -9.08 -5.00 15.23
N ALA A 30 -10.32 -4.83 14.76
CA ALA A 30 -11.44 -4.51 15.63
C ALA A 30 -11.87 -5.72 16.48
N SER A 31 -11.75 -6.93 15.93
CA SER A 31 -12.02 -8.18 16.66
C SER A 31 -11.03 -8.44 17.80
N ALA A 32 -9.78 -7.97 17.67
CA ALA A 32 -8.73 -8.13 18.67
C ALA A 32 -8.95 -7.24 19.92
N LEU A 33 -9.78 -6.20 19.81
CA LEU A 33 -10.05 -5.30 20.91
C LEU A 33 -11.07 -5.90 21.90
N PRO A 34 -10.85 -5.82 23.21
CA PRO A 34 -11.78 -6.35 24.21
C PRO A 34 -13.13 -5.60 24.19
N GLY A 35 -14.19 -6.26 24.66
CA GLY A 35 -15.49 -5.61 24.85
C GLY A 35 -15.42 -4.50 25.92
N GLY A 36 -16.33 -3.52 25.84
CA GLY A 36 -16.47 -2.46 26.86
C GLY A 36 -16.61 -3.00 28.28
N ASN A 37 -17.22 -4.17 28.41
CA ASN A 37 -17.53 -4.82 29.67
C ASN A 37 -16.34 -5.61 30.25
N ALA A 38 -15.18 -5.63 29.59
CA ALA A 38 -13.99 -6.38 30.01
C ALA A 38 -13.22 -5.71 31.17
N GLY A 39 -13.91 -4.97 32.04
CA GLY A 39 -13.32 -4.33 33.22
C GLY A 39 -12.83 -2.90 33.02
N MET A 40 -13.26 -2.19 31.97
CA MET A 40 -12.96 -0.76 31.86
C MET A 40 -13.79 0.06 32.87
N PRO A 41 -13.13 0.84 33.75
CA PRO A 41 -13.84 1.69 34.69
C PRO A 41 -14.43 2.91 33.96
N GLY A 42 -15.75 3.04 34.04
CA GLY A 42 -16.47 4.25 33.61
C GLY A 42 -17.02 4.19 32.17
N SER A 43 -18.18 4.83 31.98
CA SER A 43 -18.91 4.89 30.70
C SER A 43 -18.11 5.59 29.59
N GLU A 44 -17.27 6.56 29.95
CA GLU A 44 -16.44 7.30 28.99
C GLU A 44 -15.35 6.43 28.36
N ALA A 45 -14.68 5.57 29.14
CA ALA A 45 -13.66 4.67 28.64
C ALA A 45 -14.26 3.64 27.67
N THR A 46 -15.43 3.10 28.00
CA THR A 46 -16.20 2.22 27.11
C THR A 46 -16.62 2.91 25.82
N ALA A 47 -17.07 4.17 25.87
CA ALA A 47 -17.42 4.93 24.69
C ALA A 47 -16.20 5.22 23.79
N LYS A 48 -15.03 5.52 24.36
CA LYS A 48 -13.78 5.71 23.62
C LYS A 48 -13.34 4.41 22.93
N LEU A 49 -13.39 3.27 23.63
CA LEU A 49 -13.04 1.98 23.02
C LEU A 49 -13.99 1.60 21.87
N ALA A 50 -15.29 1.87 22.03
CA ALA A 50 -16.27 1.64 20.97
C ALA A 50 -15.94 2.46 19.70
N ARG A 51 -15.50 3.72 19.86
CA ARG A 51 -15.04 4.56 18.73
C ARG A 51 -13.79 4.00 18.05
N VAL A 52 -12.81 3.50 18.83
CA VAL A 52 -11.61 2.88 18.26
C VAL A 52 -11.99 1.63 17.47
N LYS A 53 -12.81 0.74 18.04
CA LYS A 53 -13.34 -0.45 17.36
C LYS A 53 -14.01 -0.11 16.04
N GLU A 54 -14.91 0.88 16.04
CA GLU A 54 -15.60 1.29 14.83
C GLU A 54 -14.62 1.86 13.79
N SER A 55 -13.64 2.65 14.22
CA SER A 55 -12.62 3.21 13.31
C SER A 55 -11.74 2.12 12.66
N TRP A 56 -11.55 1.00 13.35
CA TRP A 56 -10.70 -0.13 12.92
C TRP A 56 -11.45 -1.17 12.11
N LYS A 57 -12.79 -1.18 12.22
CA LYS A 57 -13.66 -2.07 11.46
C LYS A 57 -13.40 -1.92 9.97
N GLY A 58 -13.14 -3.05 9.31
CA GLY A 58 -12.88 -3.10 7.87
C GLY A 58 -11.61 -2.38 7.41
N LYS A 59 -10.69 -1.98 8.31
CA LYS A 59 -9.39 -1.41 7.89
C LYS A 59 -8.55 -2.43 7.11
N GLY A 60 -8.48 -3.68 7.55
CA GLY A 60 -7.75 -4.75 6.84
C GLY A 60 -8.22 -4.91 5.39
N ALA A 61 -9.53 -5.07 5.19
CA ALA A 61 -10.12 -5.16 3.85
C ALA A 61 -9.87 -3.93 2.98
N ARG A 62 -9.96 -2.71 3.54
CA ARG A 62 -9.67 -1.47 2.79
C ARG A 62 -8.20 -1.35 2.40
N THR A 63 -7.29 -1.69 3.31
CA THR A 63 -5.85 -1.69 3.03
C THR A 63 -5.50 -2.73 1.97
N ALA A 64 -6.08 -3.94 2.06
CA ALA A 64 -5.91 -4.97 1.04
C ALA A 64 -6.39 -4.50 -0.34
N GLY A 65 -7.57 -3.88 -0.43
CA GLY A 65 -8.08 -3.34 -1.68
C GLY A 65 -7.18 -2.25 -2.28
N ALA A 66 -6.58 -1.39 -1.46
CA ALA A 66 -5.64 -0.38 -1.93
C ALA A 66 -4.33 -0.99 -2.47
N LEU A 67 -3.82 -2.04 -1.81
CA LEU A 67 -2.64 -2.77 -2.25
C LEU A 67 -2.90 -3.54 -3.56
N GLU A 68 -4.08 -4.15 -3.71
CA GLU A 68 -4.49 -4.82 -4.95
C GLU A 68 -4.59 -3.85 -6.12
N GLN A 69 -5.19 -2.67 -5.90
CA GLN A 69 -5.24 -1.64 -6.93
C GLN A 69 -3.83 -1.19 -7.32
N TYR A 70 -2.93 -1.04 -6.35
CA TYR A 70 -1.54 -0.70 -6.60
C TYR A 70 -0.81 -1.78 -7.41
N ALA A 71 -0.98 -3.05 -7.04
CA ALA A 71 -0.43 -4.19 -7.78
C ALA A 71 -0.91 -4.23 -9.24
N GLN A 72 -2.21 -4.03 -9.47
CA GLN A 72 -2.81 -3.97 -10.82
C GLN A 72 -2.23 -2.82 -11.65
N ASN A 73 -2.04 -1.65 -11.04
CA ASN A 73 -1.45 -0.49 -11.71
C ASN A 73 0.00 -0.77 -12.13
N LEU A 74 0.80 -1.42 -11.28
CA LEU A 74 2.18 -1.80 -11.60
C LEU A 74 2.24 -2.86 -12.71
N ALA A 75 1.37 -3.87 -12.67
CA ALA A 75 1.27 -4.88 -13.71
C ALA A 75 0.93 -4.24 -15.08
N THR A 76 -0.03 -3.31 -15.07
CA THR A 76 -0.44 -2.56 -16.27
C THR A 76 0.70 -1.71 -16.81
N ALA A 77 1.42 -0.99 -15.94
CA ALA A 77 2.57 -0.19 -16.32
C ALA A 77 3.69 -1.06 -16.93
N ALA A 78 4.01 -2.20 -16.31
CA ALA A 78 5.01 -3.13 -16.82
C ALA A 78 4.64 -3.72 -18.20
N GLU A 79 3.35 -3.97 -18.46
CA GLU A 79 2.88 -4.41 -19.78
C GLU A 79 2.97 -3.29 -20.83
N GLN A 80 2.62 -2.05 -20.46
CA GLN A 80 2.77 -0.90 -21.35
C GLN A 80 4.23 -0.65 -21.72
N TYR A 81 5.15 -0.68 -20.76
CA TYR A 81 6.58 -0.48 -21.01
C TYR A 81 7.18 -1.60 -21.87
N ARG A 82 6.73 -2.86 -21.71
CA ARG A 82 7.15 -3.97 -22.59
C ARG A 82 6.63 -3.83 -24.01
N SER A 83 5.47 -3.19 -24.17
CA SER A 83 4.82 -3.01 -25.47
C SER A 83 5.30 -1.76 -26.21
N SER A 84 5.98 -0.83 -25.53
CA SER A 84 6.47 0.42 -26.12
C SER A 84 7.75 0.94 -25.46
N ASP A 85 8.88 0.76 -26.16
CA ASP A 85 10.17 1.33 -25.76
C ASP A 85 10.11 2.85 -25.62
N ALA A 86 9.28 3.55 -26.41
CA ALA A 86 9.13 5.00 -26.33
C ALA A 86 8.48 5.46 -25.02
N VAL A 87 7.45 4.73 -24.55
CA VAL A 87 6.80 5.00 -23.26
C VAL A 87 7.75 4.67 -22.12
N ALA A 88 8.50 3.57 -22.22
CA ALA A 88 9.52 3.21 -21.25
C ALA A 88 10.64 4.27 -21.19
N GLU A 89 11.06 4.81 -22.32
CA GLU A 89 12.08 5.85 -22.39
C GLU A 89 11.59 7.18 -21.79
N GLU A 90 10.34 7.59 -22.05
CA GLU A 90 9.74 8.80 -21.47
C GLU A 90 9.61 8.72 -19.95
N ASP A 91 9.11 7.60 -19.42
CA ASP A 91 8.77 7.44 -18.01
C ASP A 91 9.93 6.97 -17.13
N LEU A 92 10.77 6.06 -17.64
CA LEU A 92 11.80 5.38 -16.85
C LEU A 92 13.19 6.01 -16.98
N THR A 93 13.40 6.91 -17.95
CA THR A 93 14.62 7.70 -18.03
C THR A 93 14.61 8.76 -16.94
N PRO A 94 15.58 8.75 -16.01
CA PRO A 94 15.67 9.81 -15.01
C PRO A 94 15.82 11.16 -15.74
N ARG A 95 14.89 12.09 -15.52
CA ARG A 95 15.12 13.48 -15.91
C ARG A 95 16.29 13.98 -15.08
N THR A 96 17.48 14.01 -15.68
CA THR A 96 18.68 14.60 -15.06
C THR A 96 18.46 16.09 -14.92
N GLY A 97 17.87 16.49 -13.80
CA GLY A 97 17.55 17.87 -13.49
C GLY A 97 17.10 17.99 -12.04
N HIS A 98 18.06 18.34 -11.18
CA HIS A 98 17.87 18.83 -9.81
C HIS A 98 17.80 17.78 -8.67
N SER A 99 18.90 17.02 -8.51
CA SER A 99 19.41 16.73 -7.16
C SER A 99 20.48 17.79 -6.83
N GLY A 100 20.05 19.05 -6.72
CA GLY A 100 20.84 20.07 -6.04
C GLY A 100 20.77 19.76 -4.56
N GLY A 101 21.80 19.10 -4.05
CA GLY A 101 21.94 18.86 -2.62
C GLY A 101 21.86 20.19 -1.87
N GLN A 102 20.96 20.24 -0.89
CA GLN A 102 20.94 21.29 0.12
C GLN A 102 20.81 20.61 1.50
N GLU A 103 21.92 20.10 2.01
CA GLU A 103 22.34 20.47 3.37
C GLU A 103 22.89 21.91 3.29
N PRO A 104 22.91 22.76 4.34
CA PRO A 104 22.81 22.52 5.80
C PRO A 104 21.80 23.50 6.49
N ILE A 105 21.52 23.47 7.79
CA ILE A 105 22.33 23.83 8.98
C ILE A 105 21.73 23.23 10.26
#